data_AF-A0A7W0XN44-F1
#
_entry.id   AF-A0A7W0XN44-F1
#
_cell.length_a   1.000
_cell.length_b   1.000
_cell.length_c   1.000
_cell.angle_alpha   90.00
_cell.angle_beta   90.00
_cell.angle_gamma   90.00
#
_symmetry.space_group_name_H-M   'P 1'
#
loop_
_entity.id
_entity.type
_entity.pdbx_description
1 polymer ?
#
loop_
_entity_poly.entity_id
_entity_poly.type
_entity_poly.pdbx_seq_one_letter_code
_entity_poly.pdbx_strand_id
1 'polypeptide(L)' 'MSNQEAKDFLGVSLSTFNAYKAGSVIPAVVGMACRAAERDPILMQAHYRPRKVGRPKKRQAEASA' A
#
# COMPACT_ATOMS: atom_id res chain seq x y z
N MET A 1 -0.49 10.94 -4.08
CA MET A 1 0.36 9.88 -3.51
C MET A 1 1.68 10.50 -3.08
N SER A 2 2.09 10.28 -1.83
CA SER A 2 3.39 10.71 -1.31
C SER A 2 4.51 9.74 -1.70
N ASN A 3 5.78 10.16 -1.57
CA ASN A 3 6.91 9.24 -1.80
C ASN A 3 6.94 8.07 -0.80
N GLN A 4 6.41 8.28 0.42
CA GLN A 4 6.32 7.22 1.44
C GLN A 4 5.29 6.17 1.03
N GLU A 5 4.12 6.61 0.57
CA GLU A 5 3.11 5.71 0.01
C GLU A 5 3.68 4.95 -1.18
N ALA A 6 4.32 5.63 -2.13
CA ALA A 6 4.88 5.01 -3.32
C ALA A 6 5.89 3.88 -3.02
N LYS A 7 6.80 4.10 -2.06
CA LYS A 7 7.77 3.07 -1.67
C LYS A 7 7.08 1.86 -1.00
N ASP A 8 6.00 2.09 -0.25
CA ASP A 8 5.27 1.06 0.48
C ASP A 8 4.47 0.21 -0.52
N PHE A 9 3.81 0.85 -1.49
CA PHE A 9 3.11 0.16 -2.58
C PHE A 9 4.05 -0.70 -3.43
N LEU A 10 5.22 -0.17 -3.76
CA LEU A 10 6.21 -0.88 -4.58
C LEU A 10 7.05 -1.88 -3.77
N GLY A 11 6.97 -1.86 -2.45
CA GLY A 11 7.78 -2.72 -1.58
C GLY A 11 9.27 -2.44 -1.65
N VAL A 12 9.68 -1.17 -1.85
CA VAL A 12 11.08 -0.76 -1.99
C VAL A 12 11.49 0.26 -0.92
N SER A 13 12.79 0.57 -0.83
CA SER A 13 13.26 1.65 0.04
C SER A 13 12.94 3.04 -0.55
N LEU A 14 12.91 4.07 0.30
CA LEU A 14 12.72 5.45 -0.16
C LEU A 14 13.85 5.92 -1.08
N SER A 15 15.09 5.49 -0.82
CA SER A 15 16.25 5.84 -1.66
C SER A 15 16.15 5.18 -3.04
N THR A 16 15.73 3.91 -3.09
CA THR A 16 15.45 3.20 -4.35
C THR A 16 14.37 3.91 -5.16
N PHE A 17 13.26 4.31 -4.51
CA PHE A 17 12.21 5.05 -5.20
C PHE A 17 12.68 6.42 -5.73
N ASN A 18 13.50 7.13 -4.94
CA ASN A 18 14.09 8.39 -5.40
C ASN A 18 15.06 8.18 -6.58
N ALA A 19 15.82 7.08 -6.60
CA ALA A 19 16.67 6.72 -7.74
C ALA A 19 15.84 6.42 -9.00
N TYR A 20 14.69 5.74 -8.89
CA TYR A 20 13.79 5.54 -10.03
C TYR A 20 13.31 6.87 -10.59
N LYS A 21 12.90 7.82 -9.73
CA LYS A 21 12.53 9.18 -10.16
C LYS A 21 13.68 9.95 -10.80
N ALA A 22 14.92 9.69 -10.37
CA ALA A 22 16.12 10.29 -10.95
C ALA A 22 16.55 9.63 -12.28
N GLY A 23 15.79 8.66 -12.80
CA GLY A 23 16.04 8.04 -14.10
C GLY A 23 16.91 6.78 -14.06
N SER A 24 17.10 6.16 -12.89
CA SER A 24 17.74 4.84 -12.83
C SER A 24 16.88 3.76 -13.51
N VAL A 25 17.51 2.63 -13.83
CA VAL A 25 16.84 1.50 -14.47
C VAL A 25 15.69 0.99 -13.60
N ILE A 26 14.49 0.98 -14.16
CA ILE A 26 13.28 0.49 -13.49
C ILE A 26 13.11 -1.01 -13.81
N PRO A 27 13.09 -1.90 -12.81
CA PRO A 27 12.82 -3.31 -13.04
C PRO A 27 11.44 -3.54 -13.69
N ALA A 28 11.34 -4.54 -14.57
CA ALA A 28 10.10 -4.85 -15.27
C ALA A 28 8.89 -5.07 -14.33
N VAL A 29 9.13 -5.67 -13.16
CA VAL A 29 8.10 -5.90 -12.13
C VAL A 29 7.52 -4.59 -11.59
N VAL A 30 8.37 -3.58 -11.34
CA VAL A 30 7.92 -2.25 -10.92
C VAL A 30 7.09 -1.60 -12.01
N GLY A 31 7.52 -1.70 -13.27
CA GLY A 31 6.76 -1.21 -14.42
C GLY A 31 5.39 -1.89 -14.57
N MET A 32 5.32 -3.21 -14.37
CA MET A 32 4.06 -3.94 -14.38
C MET A 32 3.12 -3.49 -13.25
N ALA A 33 3.64 -3.29 -12.03
CA ALA A 33 2.85 -2.82 -10.90
C ALA A 33 2.28 -1.41 -11.14
N CYS A 34 3.09 -0.49 -11.67
CA CYS A 34 2.62 0.86 -12.04
C CYS A 34 1.50 0.81 -13.09
N ARG A 35 1.69 0.04 -14.17
CA ARG A 35 0.65 -0.12 -15.20
C ARG A 35 -0.63 -0.78 -14.65
N ALA A 36 -0.49 -1.74 -13.75
CA ALA A 36 -1.65 -2.37 -13.10
C ALA A 36 -2.42 -1.38 -12.24
N ALA A 37 -1.73 -0.53 -11.48
CA ALA A 37 -2.34 0.52 -10.66
C ALA A 37 -3.01 1.62 -11.50
N GLU A 38 -2.43 1.99 -12.65
CA GLU A 38 -3.03 2.94 -13.59
C GLU A 38 -4.31 2.38 -14.23
N ARG A 39 -4.30 1.10 -14.59
CA ARG A 39 -5.44 0.44 -15.22
C ARG A 39 -6.58 0.15 -14.24
N ASP A 40 -6.25 -0.17 -13.00
CA ASP A 40 -7.21 -0.47 -11.94
C ASP A 40 -6.91 0.33 -10.66
N PRO A 41 -7.55 1.51 -10.49
CA PRO A 41 -7.41 2.32 -9.29
C PRO A 41 -7.86 1.61 -8.00
N ILE A 42 -8.69 0.56 -8.09
CA ILE A 42 -9.14 -0.22 -6.92
C ILE A 42 -7.95 -0.93 -6.27
N LEU A 43 -6.92 -1.29 -7.04
CA LEU A 43 -5.73 -1.97 -6.52
C LEU A 43 -5.01 -1.10 -5.48
N MET A 44 -4.83 0.18 -5.79
CA MET A 44 -4.25 1.17 -4.86
C MET A 44 -5.15 1.38 -3.65
N GLN A 45 -6.46 1.52 -3.85
CA GLN A 45 -7.41 1.66 -2.75
C GLN A 45 -7.36 0.43 -1.83
N ALA A 46 -7.35 -0.78 -2.37
CA ALA A 46 -7.28 -2.02 -1.61
C ALA A 46 -5.96 -2.15 -0.83
N HIS A 47 -4.85 -1.66 -1.40
CA HIS A 47 -3.53 -1.68 -0.75
C HIS A 47 -3.48 -0.76 0.48
N TYR A 48 -3.96 0.49 0.36
CA TYR A 48 -3.94 1.46 1.46
C TYR A 48 -5.17 1.39 2.36
N ARG A 49 -6.22 0.67 1.97
CA ARG A 49 -7.41 0.53 2.80
C ARG A 49 -7.00 -0.18 4.10
N PRO A 50 -7.23 0.43 5.27
CA PRO A 50 -6.94 -0.21 6.54
C PRO A 50 -7.77 -1.49 6.63
N ARG A 51 -7.11 -2.65 6.51
CA ARG A 51 -7.73 -3.93 6.81
C ARG A 51 -7.92 -3.96 8.32
N LYS A 52 -9.15 -3.76 8.81
CA LYS A 52 -9.49 -4.14 10.19
C LYS A 52 -9.35 -5.66 10.29
N VAL A 53 -8.16 -6.14 10.64
CA VAL A 53 -7.93 -7.54 10.98
C VAL A 53 -8.31 -7.71 12.45
N GLY A 54 -9.45 -8.34 12.70
CA GLY A 54 -9.86 -8.69 14.06
C GLY A 54 -11.30 -9.21 14.13
N ARG A 55 -11.53 -10.24 14.96
CA ARG A 55 -12.87 -10.65 15.40
C ARG A 55 -13.61 -9.40 15.92
N PRO A 56 -14.92 -9.23 15.65
CA PRO A 56 -15.70 -8.16 16.26
C PRO A 56 -15.40 -8.13 17.75
N LYS A 57 -15.07 -6.95 18.32
CA LYS A 57 -14.99 -6.80 19.78
C LYS A 57 -16.30 -7.38 20.32
N LYS A 58 -16.24 -8.47 21.08
CA LYS A 58 -17.42 -8.96 21.80
C LYS A 58 -17.93 -7.74 22.55
N ARG A 59 -19.15 -7.29 22.22
CA ARG A 59 -19.91 -6.34 23.03
C ARG A 59 -19.78 -6.88 24.46
N GLN A 60 -19.14 -6.13 25.35
CA GLN A 60 -19.24 -6.40 26.78
C GLN A 60 -20.71 -6.16 27.13
N ALA A 61 -21.52 -7.20 26.96
CA ALA A 61 -22.77 -7.32 27.64
C ALA A 61 -22.42 -7.72 29.09
N GLU A 62 -22.73 -6.81 30.01
CA GLU A 62 -23.16 -7.11 31.38
C GLU A 62 -22.14 -7.83 32.29
N ALA A 63 -21.44 -7.07 33.13
CA ALA A 63 -21.23 -7.39 34.55
C ALA A 63 -20.50 -6.26 35.27
N SER A 64 -21.19 -5.66 36.24
CA SER A 64 -20.76 -4.88 37.44
C SER A 64 -21.78 -3.73 37.56
N ALA A 65 -22.97 -3.96 38.10
CA ALA A 65 -23.27 -4.09 39.54
C ALA A 65 -22.88 -2.81 40.30
#